data_AF-A0A4Q3WB04-F1
#
_entry.id   AF-A0A4Q3WB04-F1
#
_cell.length_a   1.000
_cell.length_b   1.000
_cell.length_c   1.000
_cell.angle_alpha   90.00
_cell.angle_beta   90.00
_cell.angle_gamma   90.00
#
_symmetry.space_group_name_H-M   'P 1'
#
loop_
_entity.id
_entity.type
_entity.pdbx_description
1 polymer ?
#
loop_
_entity_poly.entity_id
_entity_poly.type
_entity_poly.pdbx_seq_one_letter_code
_entity_poly.pdbx_strand_id
1 'polypeptide(L)'
;MRRICLSLLFACTLPVSVYAQNDWYLKGPEKDEVYGIDLQGALDKLKGRQATPIVVAVLDIGTDINHQELKDIAWTNPKEIAGNGKDDDGNGYVDDIHGWNFLGGPTADIMYEST
;
A
#
# COMPACT_ATOMS: atom_id res chain seq x y z
N MET A 1 -18.26 31.93 63.03
CA MET A 1 -17.14 32.28 62.13
C MET A 1 -16.85 31.08 61.24
N ARG A 2 -17.32 31.10 60.00
CA ARG A 2 -17.19 29.99 59.02
C ARG A 2 -15.89 30.17 58.23
N ARG A 3 -14.98 29.21 58.28
CA ARG A 3 -13.82 29.14 57.37
C ARG A 3 -14.23 28.27 56.17
N ILE A 4 -14.40 28.91 55.03
CA ILE A 4 -14.68 28.27 53.75
C ILE A 4 -13.35 27.71 53.23
N CYS A 5 -13.25 26.39 53.12
CA CYS A 5 -12.11 25.71 52.53
C CYS A 5 -12.31 25.75 51.00
N LEU A 6 -11.54 26.58 50.31
CA LEU A 6 -11.60 26.72 48.85
C LEU A 6 -10.83 25.56 48.22
N SER A 7 -11.54 24.49 47.89
CA SER A 7 -11.01 23.37 47.11
C SER A 7 -10.81 23.79 45.65
N LEU A 8 -9.57 24.08 45.24
CA LEU A 8 -9.20 24.14 43.83
C LEU A 8 -9.14 22.71 43.29
N LEU A 9 -10.24 22.25 42.69
CA LEU A 9 -10.16 21.15 41.73
C LEU A 9 -9.50 21.71 40.46
N PHE A 10 -8.23 21.38 40.24
CA PHE A 10 -7.60 21.59 38.95
C PHE A 10 -8.10 20.49 38.02
N ALA A 11 -9.25 20.71 37.38
CA ALA A 11 -9.70 19.87 36.28
C ALA A 11 -8.77 20.13 35.09
N CYS A 12 -7.68 19.35 35.02
CA CYS A 12 -6.85 19.26 33.84
C CYS A 12 -7.69 18.59 32.75
N THR A 13 -8.41 19.39 31.97
CA THR A 13 -8.98 18.94 30.70
C THR A 13 -7.80 18.69 29.78
N LEU A 14 -7.34 17.43 29.71
CA LEU A 14 -6.48 17.02 28.60
C LEU A 14 -7.31 17.28 27.34
N PRO A 15 -6.82 18.09 26.38
CA PRO A 15 -7.38 18.03 25.04
C PRO A 15 -7.04 16.62 24.54
N VAL A 16 -8.00 15.71 24.66
CA VAL A 16 -8.00 14.50 23.88
C VAL A 16 -8.23 14.97 22.45
N SER A 17 -7.15 15.36 21.79
CA SER A 17 -7.13 15.51 20.34
C SER A 17 -7.24 14.10 19.77
N VAL A 18 -8.48 13.59 19.68
CA VAL A 18 -8.85 12.54 18.73
C VAL A 18 -8.91 13.20 17.36
N TYR A 19 -7.77 13.68 16.90
CA TYR A 19 -7.48 13.62 15.49
C TYR A 19 -6.83 12.26 15.32
N ALA A 20 -7.52 11.37 14.61
CA ALA A 20 -6.93 10.13 14.15
C ALA A 20 -5.49 10.42 13.72
N GLN A 21 -4.53 9.74 14.33
CA GLN A 21 -3.14 9.78 13.91
C GLN A 21 -3.11 9.11 12.51
N ASN A 22 -3.52 9.86 11.49
CA ASN A 22 -3.37 9.50 10.09
C ASN A 22 -1.88 9.16 9.94
N ASP A 23 -1.58 7.96 9.45
CA ASP A 23 -0.23 7.44 9.28
C ASP A 23 0.46 6.85 10.52
N TRP A 24 -0.29 6.42 11.56
CA TRP A 24 0.27 5.68 12.70
C TRP A 24 1.17 4.52 12.27
N TYR A 25 0.81 3.84 11.16
CA TYR A 25 1.55 2.73 10.61
C TYR A 25 2.92 3.13 10.07
N LEU A 26 3.15 4.39 9.69
CA LEU A 26 4.45 4.90 9.21
C LEU A 26 5.40 5.29 10.34
N LYS A 27 4.90 5.46 11.57
CA LYS A 27 5.64 5.95 12.73
C LYS A 27 6.62 4.92 13.31
N GLY A 28 7.56 5.39 14.14
CA GLY A 28 8.54 4.52 14.80
C GLY A 28 8.52 4.64 16.34
N PRO A 29 8.83 3.55 17.07
CA PRO A 29 8.75 3.53 18.52
C PRO A 29 9.77 4.47 19.19
N GLU A 30 10.93 4.69 18.58
CA GLU A 30 12.00 5.54 19.14
C GLU A 30 11.69 7.03 19.08
N LYS A 31 11.04 7.50 17.99
CA LYS A 31 10.80 8.94 17.76
C LYS A 31 9.37 9.36 18.10
N ASP A 32 8.41 8.49 17.84
CA ASP A 32 6.98 8.83 17.91
C ASP A 32 6.25 8.16 19.08
N GLU A 33 6.92 7.27 19.82
CA GLU A 33 6.31 6.41 20.85
C GLU A 33 5.15 5.54 20.32
N VAL A 34 5.15 5.25 19.01
CA VAL A 34 4.13 4.44 18.31
C VAL A 34 4.81 3.27 17.60
N TYR A 35 4.27 2.06 17.79
CA TYR A 35 4.76 0.83 17.17
C TYR A 35 4.26 0.68 15.71
N GLY A 36 4.74 1.55 14.81
CA GLY A 36 4.58 1.41 13.35
C GLY A 36 5.82 0.78 12.69
N ILE A 37 5.94 0.93 11.36
CA ILE A 37 7.04 0.36 10.56
C ILE A 37 8.34 1.18 10.60
N ASP A 38 8.34 2.37 11.22
CA ASP A 38 9.45 3.34 11.20
C ASP A 38 9.94 3.66 9.77
N LEU A 39 9.05 4.18 8.93
CA LEU A 39 9.36 4.46 7.52
C LEU A 39 10.55 5.42 7.40
N GLN A 40 10.58 6.49 8.20
CA GLN A 40 11.66 7.47 8.13
C GLN A 40 13.01 6.86 8.54
N GLY A 41 13.06 6.03 9.59
CA GLY A 41 14.27 5.32 9.97
C GLY A 41 14.75 4.35 8.89
N ALA A 42 13.85 3.68 8.19
CA ALA A 42 14.19 2.85 7.03
C ALA A 42 14.77 3.69 5.88
N LEU A 43 14.12 4.79 5.50
CA LEU A 43 14.60 5.69 4.44
C LEU A 43 15.98 6.30 4.76
N ASP A 44 16.23 6.67 6.01
CA ASP A 44 17.53 7.19 6.45
C ASP A 44 18.66 6.17 6.24
N LYS A 45 18.40 4.87 6.46
CA LYS A 45 19.37 3.78 6.23
C LYS A 45 19.62 3.49 4.75
N LEU A 46 18.71 3.89 3.87
CA LEU A 46 18.80 3.70 2.41
C LEU A 46 19.51 4.85 1.69
N LYS A 47 19.75 5.99 2.36
CA LYS A 47 20.45 7.14 1.78
C LYS A 47 21.80 6.74 1.17
N GLY A 48 22.02 7.16 -0.08
CA GLY A 48 23.25 6.88 -0.82
C GLY A 48 23.35 5.46 -1.40
N ARG A 49 22.33 4.61 -1.23
CA ARG A 49 22.27 3.30 -1.89
C ARG A 49 21.64 3.42 -3.27
N GLN A 50 22.12 2.61 -4.21
CA GLN A 50 21.49 2.47 -5.52
C GLN A 50 20.29 1.53 -5.41
N ALA A 51 19.14 1.96 -5.92
CA ALA A 51 17.94 1.12 -5.99
C ALA A 51 18.10 0.04 -7.08
N THR A 52 17.62 -1.16 -6.78
CA THR A 52 17.48 -2.24 -7.76
C THR A 52 15.99 -2.49 -7.96
N PRO A 53 15.46 -2.34 -9.18
CA PRO A 53 14.08 -2.71 -9.47
C PRO A 53 13.87 -4.20 -9.19
N ILE A 54 12.79 -4.51 -8.47
CA ILE A 54 12.34 -5.89 -8.23
C ILE A 54 10.90 -6.01 -8.69
N VAL A 55 10.53 -7.21 -9.14
CA VAL A 55 9.13 -7.56 -9.44
C VAL A 55 8.52 -8.18 -8.21
N VAL A 56 7.38 -7.67 -7.77
CA VAL A 56 6.62 -8.17 -6.62
C VAL A 56 5.27 -8.67 -7.13
N ALA A 57 4.96 -9.95 -6.90
CA ALA A 57 3.66 -10.52 -7.24
C ALA A 57 2.64 -10.21 -6.13
N VAL A 58 1.50 -9.65 -6.52
CA VAL A 58 0.36 -9.39 -5.63
C VAL A 58 -0.75 -10.38 -5.97
N LEU A 59 -1.14 -11.21 -4.99
CA LEU A 59 -2.21 -12.19 -5.14
C LEU A 59 -3.43 -11.66 -4.40
N ASP A 60 -4.29 -10.96 -5.12
CA ASP A 60 -5.50 -10.30 -4.60
C ASP A 60 -6.62 -10.39 -5.66
N ILE A 61 -7.66 -9.58 -5.52
CA ILE A 61 -8.79 -9.48 -6.46
C ILE A 61 -8.46 -8.77 -7.79
N GLY A 62 -7.18 -8.42 -7.99
CA GLY A 62 -6.70 -7.62 -9.11
C GLY A 62 -6.15 -6.26 -8.67
N THR A 63 -5.85 -5.39 -9.62
CA THR A 63 -5.30 -4.06 -9.39
C THR A 63 -5.74 -3.17 -10.54
N ASP A 64 -6.00 -1.89 -10.30
CA ASP A 64 -6.23 -0.93 -11.40
C ASP A 64 -4.88 -0.47 -11.95
N ILE A 65 -4.42 -1.07 -13.06
CA ILE A 65 -3.14 -0.68 -13.68
C ILE A 65 -3.19 0.72 -14.29
N ASN A 66 -4.36 1.29 -14.51
CA ASN A 66 -4.52 2.63 -15.08
C ASN A 66 -4.51 3.71 -14.01
N HIS A 67 -4.47 3.33 -12.73
CA HIS A 67 -4.37 4.26 -11.62
C HIS A 67 -3.13 5.15 -11.77
N GLN A 68 -3.29 6.46 -11.52
CA GLN A 68 -2.26 7.48 -11.77
C GLN A 68 -0.90 7.14 -11.14
N GLU A 69 -0.90 6.60 -9.92
CA GLU A 69 0.30 6.27 -9.15
C GLU A 69 0.87 4.86 -9.45
N LEU A 70 0.13 4.02 -10.19
CA LEU A 70 0.53 2.63 -10.47
C LEU A 70 0.95 2.41 -11.91
N LYS A 71 0.36 3.13 -12.87
CA LYS A 71 0.59 2.92 -14.31
C LYS A 71 2.05 2.92 -14.75
N ASP A 72 2.90 3.71 -14.07
CA ASP A 72 4.31 3.87 -14.42
C ASP A 72 5.22 2.82 -13.75
N ILE A 73 4.69 2.06 -12.78
CA ILE A 73 5.41 1.01 -12.04
C ILE A 73 4.80 -0.38 -12.21
N ALA A 74 3.63 -0.48 -12.84
CA ALA A 74 2.99 -1.74 -13.16
C ALA A 74 3.94 -2.61 -13.99
N TRP A 75 4.04 -3.89 -13.62
CA TRP A 75 4.86 -4.83 -14.36
C TRP A 75 4.23 -5.12 -15.72
N THR A 76 5.06 -5.21 -16.76
CA THR A 76 4.65 -5.64 -18.10
C THR A 76 5.39 -6.93 -18.43
N ASN A 77 4.67 -7.97 -18.86
CA ASN A 77 5.28 -9.22 -19.33
C ASN A 77 6.11 -8.94 -20.59
N PRO A 78 7.46 -8.99 -20.52
CA PRO A 78 8.30 -8.67 -21.67
C PRO A 78 8.28 -9.76 -22.74
N LYS A 79 7.61 -10.89 -22.49
CA LYS A 79 7.54 -12.03 -23.40
C LYS A 79 6.23 -12.09 -24.19
N GLU A 80 5.26 -11.23 -23.88
CA GLU A 80 3.96 -11.19 -24.54
C GLU A 80 3.84 -10.04 -25.56
N ILE A 81 3.04 -10.26 -26.60
CA ILE A 81 2.67 -9.23 -27.58
C ILE A 81 1.20 -8.87 -27.38
N ALA A 82 0.97 -7.73 -26.73
CA ALA A 82 -0.37 -7.26 -26.38
C ALA A 82 -1.39 -7.31 -27.54
N GLY A 83 -2.48 -8.02 -27.31
CA GLY A 83 -3.67 -8.03 -28.16
C GLY A 83 -3.51 -8.90 -29.40
N ASN A 84 -2.58 -9.85 -29.41
CA ASN A 84 -2.40 -10.77 -30.53
C ASN A 84 -3.25 -12.05 -30.41
N GLY A 85 -3.89 -12.27 -29.25
CA GLY A 85 -4.74 -13.42 -28.96
C GLY A 85 -3.99 -14.73 -28.78
N LYS A 86 -2.70 -14.68 -28.42
CA LYS A 86 -1.82 -15.85 -28.23
C LYS A 86 -1.17 -15.81 -26.85
N ASP A 87 -0.74 -16.98 -26.42
CA ASP A 87 0.20 -17.17 -25.32
C ASP A 87 1.58 -17.23 -25.97
N ASP A 88 2.29 -16.11 -25.99
CA ASP A 88 3.58 -15.98 -26.70
C ASP A 88 4.72 -16.62 -25.91
N ASP A 89 4.60 -16.68 -24.58
CA ASP A 89 5.63 -17.21 -23.70
C ASP A 89 5.45 -18.69 -23.28
N GLY A 90 4.28 -19.26 -23.59
CA GLY A 90 3.92 -20.66 -23.36
C GLY A 90 3.61 -21.00 -21.91
N ASN A 91 3.24 -20.01 -21.09
CA ASN A 91 2.96 -20.20 -19.66
C ASN A 91 1.54 -20.70 -19.36
N GLY A 92 0.67 -20.79 -20.37
CA GLY A 92 -0.71 -21.24 -20.28
C GLY A 92 -1.75 -20.11 -20.20
N TYR A 93 -1.34 -18.86 -20.32
CA TYR A 93 -2.17 -17.68 -20.21
C TYR A 93 -2.05 -16.81 -21.46
N VAL A 94 -3.17 -16.49 -22.09
CA VAL A 94 -3.20 -15.70 -23.34
C VAL A 94 -3.18 -14.21 -23.01
N ASP A 95 -2.28 -13.44 -23.61
CA ASP A 95 -2.19 -11.98 -23.44
C ASP A 95 -2.10 -11.52 -21.96
N ASP A 96 -1.32 -12.20 -21.11
CA ASP A 96 -1.15 -11.87 -19.68
C ASP A 96 -0.21 -10.66 -19.43
N ILE A 97 -0.48 -9.55 -20.11
CA ILE A 97 0.41 -8.37 -20.22
C ILE A 97 0.79 -7.76 -18.88
N HIS A 98 -0.12 -7.71 -17.91
CA HIS A 98 0.11 -7.10 -16.60
C HIS A 98 -0.14 -8.08 -15.43
N GLY A 99 -0.20 -9.37 -15.74
CA GLY A 99 -0.62 -10.42 -14.82
C GLY A 99 -1.83 -11.16 -15.35
N TRP A 100 -2.44 -11.98 -14.49
CA TRP A 100 -3.51 -12.90 -14.87
C TRP A 100 -4.65 -12.92 -13.86
N ASN A 101 -5.87 -13.13 -14.35
CA ASN A 101 -7.05 -13.35 -13.53
C ASN A 101 -7.40 -14.85 -13.44
N PHE A 102 -7.20 -15.45 -12.27
CA PHE A 102 -7.45 -16.89 -12.03
C PHE A 102 -8.93 -17.27 -11.88
N LEU A 103 -9.83 -16.29 -11.74
CA LEU A 103 -11.27 -16.55 -11.73
C LEU A 103 -11.80 -16.78 -13.14
N GLY A 104 -11.03 -16.36 -14.15
CA GLY A 104 -11.27 -16.68 -15.54
C GLY A 104 -10.59 -17.99 -15.96
N GLY A 105 -11.34 -18.90 -16.58
CA GLY A 105 -10.74 -19.96 -17.42
C GLY A 105 -10.01 -19.37 -18.65
N PRO A 106 -9.49 -20.20 -19.57
CA PRO A 106 -8.67 -19.76 -20.71
C PRO A 106 -9.32 -18.72 -21.65
N THR A 107 -10.62 -18.48 -21.50
CA THR A 107 -11.43 -17.58 -22.34
C THR A 107 -12.23 -16.55 -21.55
N ALA A 108 -12.02 -16.45 -20.23
CA ALA A 108 -12.90 -15.67 -19.37
C ALA A 108 -12.30 -14.29 -19.09
N ASP A 109 -12.65 -13.38 -20.00
CA ASP A 109 -12.60 -11.95 -19.81
C ASP A 109 -13.71 -11.58 -18.81
N ILE A 110 -13.39 -11.53 -17.51
CA ILE A 110 -14.29 -10.92 -16.53
C ILE A 110 -14.14 -9.42 -16.73
N MET A 111 -14.88 -8.89 -17.70
CA MET A 111 -14.89 -7.49 -18.17
C MET A 111 -15.09 -6.40 -17.08
N TYR A 112 -15.21 -6.79 -15.81
CA TYR A 112 -15.53 -5.95 -14.67
C TYR A 112 -14.79 -6.32 -13.37
N GLU A 113 -13.73 -7.13 -13.43
CA GLU A 113 -12.82 -7.27 -12.29
C GLU A 113 -11.44 -6.71 -12.67
N SER A 114 -10.95 -5.84 -11.79
CA SER A 114 -9.81 -4.95 -11.95
C SER A 114 -8.58 -5.61 -12.58
N THR A 115 -8.34 -5.34 -13.85
CA THR A 115 -6.99 -5.28 -14.44
C THR A 115 -6.60 -3.82 -14.60
#